data_AF-A0A967V1Y9-F1
#
_entry.id   AF-A0A967V1Y9-F1
#
_cell.length_a   1.000
_cell.length_b   1.000
_cell.length_c   1.000
_cell.angle_alpha   90.00
_cell.angle_beta   90.00
_cell.angle_gamma   90.00
#
_symmetry.space_group_name_H-M   'P 1'
#
loop_
_entity.id
_entity.type
_entity.pdbx_description
1 polymer ?
#
loop_
_entity_poly.entity_id
_entity_poly.type
_entity_poly.pdbx_seq_one_letter_code
_entity_poly.pdbx_strand_id
1 'polypeptide(L)' 'RRHGYPARLIVPGLYGYVSATKWLSEIELTGWDDFDGYWIPRGWAKEAPIKTQSRIDVPSER' A
#
# COMPACT_ATOMS: atom_id res chain seq x y z
N ARG A 1 -2.14 -5.29 -16.65
CA ARG A 1 -2.86 -6.16 -15.67
C ARG A 1 -2.13 -6.31 -14.33
N ARG A 2 -0.89 -6.82 -14.28
CA ARG A 2 -0.13 -7.08 -13.02
C ARG A 2 -0.07 -5.90 -12.02
N HIS A 3 -0.01 -4.67 -12.55
CA HIS A 3 0.12 -3.45 -11.75
C HIS A 3 -1.18 -2.66 -11.54
N GLY A 4 -2.35 -3.28 -11.76
CA GLY A 4 -3.64 -2.67 -11.42
C GLY A 4 -4.43 -2.07 -12.58
N TYR A 5 -4.23 -2.50 -13.82
CA TYR A 5 -5.16 -2.13 -14.90
C TYR A 5 -6.57 -2.68 -14.61
N PRO A 6 -7.66 -1.92 -14.80
CA PRO A 6 -7.70 -0.60 -15.45
C PRO A 6 -7.34 0.57 -14.54
N ALA A 7 -7.58 0.46 -13.23
CA ALA A 7 -7.35 1.53 -12.28
C ALA A 7 -6.68 1.04 -10.98
N ARG A 8 -5.80 1.89 -10.45
CA ARG A 8 -5.09 1.71 -9.18
C ARG A 8 -5.07 3.02 -8.41
N LEU A 9 -5.38 2.98 -7.13
CA LEU A 9 -5.16 4.10 -6.20
C LEU A 9 -3.71 4.06 -5.72
N ILE A 10 -3.05 5.22 -5.63
CA ILE A 10 -1.70 5.36 -5.08
C ILE A 10 -1.70 6.56 -4.12
N VAL A 11 -1.33 6.32 -2.86
CA VAL A 11 -1.04 7.37 -1.87
C VAL A 11 0.46 7.33 -1.53
N PRO A 12 1.26 8.33 -1.99
CA PRO A 12 2.69 8.36 -1.71
C PRO A 12 3.01 8.47 -0.21
N GLY A 13 4.17 7.95 0.20
CA GLY A 13 4.66 8.04 1.58
C GLY A 13 4.17 6.94 2.52
N LEU A 14 3.26 6.08 2.07
CA LEU A 14 2.69 4.98 2.84
C LEU A 14 3.02 3.62 2.21
N TYR A 15 3.16 2.58 3.02
CA TYR A 15 3.38 1.22 2.53
C TYR A 15 2.21 0.75 1.64
N GLY A 16 2.56 0.04 0.58
CA GLY A 16 1.63 -0.27 -0.51
C GLY A 16 0.43 -1.14 -0.14
N TYR A 17 0.44 -1.81 1.02
CA TYR A 17 -0.69 -2.61 1.48
C TYR A 17 -1.88 -1.75 1.95
N VAL A 18 -1.63 -0.51 2.39
CA VAL A 18 -2.69 0.49 2.71
C VAL A 18 -2.92 1.44 1.53
N SER A 19 -1.86 1.84 0.84
CA SER A 19 -1.90 2.99 -0.06
C SER A 19 -2.05 2.68 -1.54
N ALA A 20 -1.93 1.41 -1.93
CA ALA A 20 -1.66 1.05 -3.32
C ALA A 20 -2.61 -0.02 -3.88
N THR A 21 -3.90 0.08 -3.55
CA THR A 21 -4.98 -0.83 -3.97
C THR A 21 -5.08 -0.93 -5.49
N LYS A 22 -4.87 -2.15 -6.00
CA LYS A 22 -4.95 -2.48 -7.43
C LYS A 22 -6.36 -2.90 -7.80
N TRP A 23 -6.70 -2.73 -9.09
CA TRP A 23 -7.97 -3.19 -9.67
C TRP A 23 -9.18 -2.54 -9.01
N LEU A 24 -9.12 -1.21 -8.90
CA LEU A 24 -10.13 -0.40 -8.23
C LEU A 24 -11.48 -0.52 -8.96
N SER A 25 -12.52 -0.84 -8.20
CA SER A 25 -13.92 -0.89 -8.66
C SER A 25 -14.78 0.21 -8.03
N GLU A 26 -14.45 0.64 -6.82
CA GLU A 26 -15.25 1.56 -6.00
C GLU A 26 -14.34 2.36 -5.05
N ILE A 27 -14.80 3.55 -4.66
CA ILE A 27 -14.24 4.36 -3.58
C ILE A 27 -15.39 4.74 -2.66
N GLU A 28 -15.29 4.34 -1.40
CA GLU A 28 -16.24 4.68 -0.35
C GLU A 28 -15.63 5.74 0.58
N LEU A 29 -16.42 6.77 0.91
CA LEU A 29 -16.04 7.74 1.92
C LEU A 29 -16.50 7.25 3.29
N THR A 30 -15.59 7.15 4.24
CA THR A 30 -15.85 6.61 5.58
C THR A 30 -15.05 7.37 6.64
N GLY A 31 -15.43 7.24 7.91
CA GLY A 31 -14.68 7.75 9.05
C GLY A 31 -13.43 6.91 9.33
N TRP A 32 -12.47 7.49 10.05
CA TRP A 32 -11.20 6.81 10.34
C TRP A 32 -11.41 5.55 11.19
N ASP A 33 -12.28 5.61 12.20
CA ASP A 33 -12.54 4.50 13.13
C ASP A 33 -13.68 3.57 12.68
N ASP A 34 -14.41 3.97 11.64
CA ASP A 34 -15.60 3.25 11.16
C ASP A 34 -15.26 2.11 10.19
N PHE A 35 -14.05 2.12 9.61
CA PHE A 35 -13.63 1.13 8.63
C PHE A 35 -12.16 0.75 8.77
N ASP A 36 -11.90 -0.55 8.68
CA ASP A 36 -10.55 -1.11 8.60
C ASP A 36 -10.30 -1.69 7.20
N GLY A 37 -9.22 -1.21 6.58
CA GLY A 37 -8.72 -1.76 5.32
C GLY A 37 -8.33 -3.23 5.45
N TYR A 38 -8.37 -3.97 4.34
CA TYR A 38 -8.24 -5.43 4.29
C TYR A 38 -7.11 -6.05 5.14
N TRP A 39 -5.93 -5.41 5.21
CA TRP A 39 -4.77 -5.93 5.93
C TRP A 39 -4.76 -5.60 7.44
N ILE A 40 -5.52 -4.60 7.87
CA ILE A 40 -5.48 -4.12 9.27
C ILE A 40 -5.98 -5.19 10.25
N PRO A 41 -7.13 -5.86 10.02
CA PRO A 41 -7.59 -6.95 10.89
C PRO A 41 -6.65 -8.18 10.86
N ARG A 42 -5.71 -8.23 9.91
CA ARG A 42 -4.69 -9.29 9.78
C ARG A 42 -3.39 -8.93 10.52
N GLY A 43 -3.43 -7.90 11.37
CA GLY A 43 -2.30 -7.48 12.21
C GLY A 43 -1.34 -6.51 11.55
N TRP A 44 -1.69 -5.92 10.41
CA TRP A 44 -0.86 -4.91 9.76
C TRP A 44 -1.19 -3.52 10.31
N ALA A 45 -0.18 -2.64 10.37
CA ALA A 45 -0.37 -1.29 10.92
C ALA A 45 -1.30 -0.44 10.03
N LYS A 46 -2.23 0.30 10.65
CA LYS A 46 -3.22 1.16 9.99
C LYS A 46 -2.61 2.39 9.31
N GLU A 47 -1.73 3.10 10.00
CA GLU A 47 -1.10 4.33 9.47
C GLU A 47 -0.02 4.06 8.42
N ALA A 48 0.79 3.00 8.63
CA ALA A 48 1.73 2.47 7.65
C ALA A 48 2.70 3.48 6.95
N PRO A 49 3.30 4.47 7.64
CA PRO A 49 4.27 5.36 6.98
C PRO A 49 5.51 4.59 6.54
N ILE A 50 6.03 4.91 5.35
CA ILE A 50 7.30 4.35 4.87
C ILE A 50 8.43 4.81 5.80
N LYS A 51 9.27 3.87 6.22
CA LYS A 51 10.47 4.17 7.01
C LYS A 51 11.64 4.48 6.07
N THR A 52 12.54 5.36 6.50
CA THR A 52 13.79 5.61 5.79
C THR A 52 14.54 4.30 5.59
N GLN A 53 14.87 3.99 4.34
CA GLN A 53 15.56 2.76 3.97
C GLN A 53 16.53 3.03 2.83
N SER A 54 17.60 2.25 2.80
CA SER A 54 18.56 2.22 1.69
C SER A 54 19.03 0.78 1.50
N ARG A 55 19.56 0.49 0.31
CA ARG A 55 20.15 -0.80 -0.06
C ARG A 55 21.31 -0.56 -1.01
N ILE A 56 22.36 -1.37 -0.89
CA ILE A 56 23.45 -1.44 -1.87
C ILE A 56 23.14 -2.63 -2.79
N ASP A 57 22.90 -2.36 -4.08
CA ASP A 57 22.54 -3.38 -5.07
C ASP A 57 23.75 -3.94 -5.85
N VAL A 58 24.92 -3.28 -5.80
CA VAL A 58 26.11 -3.64 -6.59
C VAL A 58 27.43 -3.48 -5.81
N PRO A 59 28.48 -4.27 -6.15
CA PRO A 59 28.49 -5.34 -7.16
C PRO A 59 27.77 -6.58 -6.63
N SER A 60 26.81 -7.11 -7.39
CA SER A 60 26.27 -8.44 -7.15
C SER A 60 27.39 -9.45 -7.37
N GLU A 61 27.47 -10.51 -6.54
CA GLU A 61 28.43 -11.60 -6.78
C GLU A 61 28.33 -12.05 -8.24
N ARG A 62 29.48 -12.10 -8.91
CA ARG A 62 29.59 -12.34 -10.35
C ARG A 62 29.47 -13.82 -10.66
#